data_AF-A0AAV8ZNN9-F1
#
_entry.id   AF-A0AAV8ZNN9-F1
#
_cell.length_a   1.000
_cell.length_b   1.000
_cell.length_c   1.000
_cell.angle_alpha   90.00
_cell.angle_beta   90.00
_cell.angle_gamma   90.00
#
_symmetry.space_group_name_H-M   'P 1'
#
loop_
_entity.id
_entity.type
_entity.pdbx_description
1 polymer ?
#
loop_
_entity_poly.entity_id
_entity_poly.type
_entity_poly.pdbx_seq_one_letter_code
_entity_poly.pdbx_strand_id
1 'polypeptide(L)'
;MTKQKVKFLVFAHHHVMLNAIEDVMKKKNIKYIRIDGSTSSDQRKYFITKFQLDDNYLCAILSITAANAGITLTAAQLVLFAELHWNPSVSIPNLHK
;
A
#
# COMPACT_ATOMS: atom_id res chain seq x y z
N MET A 1 -19.82 13.54 -16.62
CA MET A 1 -18.67 13.65 -15.70
C MET A 1 -18.01 12.29 -15.58
N THR A 2 -16.88 12.08 -16.23
CA THR A 2 -16.08 10.84 -16.12
C THR A 2 -15.49 10.79 -14.70
N LYS A 3 -15.79 9.74 -13.93
CA LYS A 3 -15.11 9.50 -12.63
C LYS A 3 -13.61 9.40 -12.90
N GLN A 4 -12.81 10.31 -12.33
CA GLN A 4 -11.35 10.20 -12.44
C GLN A 4 -10.88 8.91 -11.74
N LYS A 5 -10.02 8.16 -12.43
CA LYS A 5 -9.32 7.02 -11.84
C LYS A 5 -8.12 7.57 -11.08
N VAL A 6 -8.15 7.44 -9.76
CA VAL A 6 -7.08 7.89 -8.87
C VAL A 6 -6.21 6.69 -8.51
N LYS A 7 -4.90 6.79 -8.72
CA LYS A 7 -3.93 5.79 -8.26
C LYS A 7 -3.66 6.00 -6.77
N PHE A 8 -3.66 4.92 -5.99
CA PHE A 8 -3.49 5.00 -4.53
C PHE A 8 -2.59 3.89 -3.98
N LEU A 9 -1.97 4.19 -2.84
CA LEU A 9 -1.18 3.25 -2.05
C LEU A 9 -1.99 2.79 -0.84
N VAL A 10 -1.89 1.52 -0.48
CA VAL A 10 -2.43 0.98 0.78
C VAL A 10 -1.31 0.31 1.55
N PHE A 11 -1.05 0.78 2.76
CA PHE A 11 -0.08 0.20 3.67
C PHE A 11 -0.75 -0.67 4.73
N ALA A 12 -0.19 -1.86 4.98
CA ALA A 12 -0.52 -2.70 6.12
C ALA A 12 0.73 -3.39 6.66
N HIS A 13 0.68 -3.87 7.90
CA HIS A 13 1.77 -4.61 8.52
C HIS A 13 1.62 -6.12 8.28
N HIS A 14 0.45 -6.68 8.58
CA HIS A 14 0.26 -8.13 8.59
C HIS A 14 -0.09 -8.69 7.21
N HIS A 15 0.49 -9.84 6.86
CA HIS A 15 0.17 -10.55 5.62
C HIS A 15 -1.32 -10.89 5.50
N VAL A 16 -2.00 -11.19 6.62
CA VAL A 16 -3.45 -11.44 6.61
C VAL A 16 -4.24 -10.22 6.12
N MET A 17 -3.84 -9.01 6.51
CA MET A 17 -4.47 -7.78 6.04
C MET A 17 -4.13 -7.51 4.57
N LEU A 18 -2.87 -7.70 4.16
CA LEU A 18 -2.47 -7.57 2.75
C LEU A 18 -3.30 -8.52 1.86
N ASN A 19 -3.47 -9.77 2.28
CA ASN A 19 -4.30 -10.77 1.58
C ASN A 19 -5.78 -10.33 1.50
N ALA A 20 -6.34 -9.82 2.60
CA ALA A 20 -7.72 -9.36 2.63
C ALA A 20 -7.95 -8.18 1.66
N ILE A 21 -6.99 -7.26 1.55
CA ILE A 21 -7.03 -6.15 0.59
C ILE A 21 -6.97 -6.69 -0.85
N GLU A 22 -6.08 -7.65 -1.14
CA GLU A 22 -6.03 -8.29 -2.46
C GLU A 22 -7.36 -8.92 -2.85
N ASP A 23 -8.02 -9.62 -1.93
CA ASP A 23 -9.33 -10.24 -2.19
C ASP A 23 -10.40 -9.20 -2.52
N VAL A 24 -10.37 -8.03 -1.87
CA VAL A 24 -11.26 -6.91 -2.23
C VAL A 24 -10.94 -6.36 -3.62
N MET A 25 -9.66 -6.21 -3.99
CA MET A 25 -9.27 -5.75 -5.32
C MET A 25 -9.72 -6.73 -6.41
N LYS A 26 -9.53 -8.03 -6.19
CA LYS A 26 -9.99 -9.11 -7.09
C LYS A 26 -11.50 -9.08 -7.26
N LYS A 27 -12.26 -9.01 -6.16
CA LYS A 27 -13.74 -8.93 -6.19
C LYS A 27 -14.25 -7.70 -6.95
N LYS A 28 -13.52 -6.60 -6.91
CA LYS A 28 -13.86 -5.36 -7.63
C LYS A 28 -13.26 -5.27 -9.03
N ASN A 29 -12.54 -6.29 -9.49
CA ASN A 29 -11.81 -6.31 -10.77
C ASN A 29 -10.88 -5.10 -10.96
N ILE A 30 -10.20 -4.69 -9.88
CA ILE A 30 -9.22 -3.60 -9.88
C ILE A 30 -7.84 -4.24 -10.03
N LYS A 31 -7.05 -3.83 -11.04
CA LYS A 31 -5.65 -4.29 -11.12
C LYS A 31 -4.82 -3.58 -10.08
N TYR A 32 -3.92 -4.33 -9.46
CA TYR A 32 -3.08 -3.88 -8.38
C TYR A 32 -1.69 -4.51 -8.48
N ILE A 33 -0.72 -3.91 -7.80
CA ILE A 33 0.57 -4.54 -7.49
C ILE A 33 0.64 -4.82 -5.99
N ARG A 34 1.47 -5.79 -5.61
CA ARG A 34 1.81 -6.06 -4.21
C ARG A 34 3.32 -6.07 -4.05
N ILE A 35 3.83 -5.36 -3.04
CA ILE A 35 5.24 -5.39 -2.65
C ILE A 35 5.31 -5.57 -1.14
N ASP A 36 5.94 -6.66 -0.71
CA ASP A 36 6.20 -6.97 0.70
C ASP A 36 7.58 -7.63 0.88
N GLY A 37 7.87 -8.12 2.09
CA GLY A 37 9.16 -8.73 2.42
C GLY A 37 9.54 -9.97 1.61
N SER A 38 8.57 -10.61 0.93
CA SER A 38 8.82 -11.75 0.05
C SER A 38 9.14 -11.37 -1.39
N THR A 39 9.00 -10.08 -1.74
CA THR A 39 9.18 -9.60 -3.12
C THR A 39 10.67 -9.43 -3.43
N SER A 40 11.16 -10.15 -4.44
CA SER A 40 12.55 -10.04 -4.89
C SER A 40 12.85 -8.65 -5.50
N SER A 41 14.14 -8.31 -5.63
CA SER A 41 14.55 -7.03 -6.22
C SER A 41 14.04 -6.83 -7.65
N ASP A 42 14.08 -7.88 -8.47
CA ASP A 42 13.63 -7.81 -9.87
C ASP A 42 12.11 -7.74 -9.97
N GLN A 43 11.38 -8.50 -9.15
CA GLN A 43 9.92 -8.39 -9.06
C GLN A 43 9.49 -7.00 -8.60
N ARG A 44 10.20 -6.44 -7.60
CA ARG A 44 9.94 -5.09 -7.11
C ARG A 44 10.08 -4.05 -8.22
N LYS A 45 11.17 -4.07 -8.98
CA LYS A 45 11.38 -3.19 -10.14
C LYS A 45 10.24 -3.34 -11.16
N TYR A 46 9.87 -4.58 -11.49
CA TYR A 46 8.77 -4.86 -12.40
C TYR A 46 7.45 -4.26 -11.92
N PHE A 47 7.10 -4.46 -10.65
CA PHE A 47 5.87 -3.92 -10.08
C PHE A 47 5.85 -2.39 -10.03
N ILE A 48 6.96 -1.76 -9.62
CA ILE A 48 7.09 -0.29 -9.64
C ILE A 48 6.84 0.24 -11.05
N THR A 49 7.48 -0.33 -12.06
CA THR A 49 7.30 0.07 -13.46
C THR A 49 5.85 -0.09 -13.91
N LYS A 50 5.19 -1.20 -13.57
CA LYS A 50 3.77 -1.43 -13.87
C LYS A 50 2.87 -0.37 -13.24
N PHE A 51 3.04 -0.10 -11.96
CA PHE A 51 2.22 0.90 -11.27
C PHE A 51 2.45 2.32 -11.81
N GLN A 52 3.68 2.66 -12.17
CA GLN A 52 4.03 4.00 -12.66
C GLN A 52 3.55 4.24 -14.10
N LEU A 53 3.61 3.23 -14.98
CA LEU A 53 3.40 3.42 -16.43
C LEU A 53 2.07 2.89 -16.97
N ASP A 54 1.38 2.00 -16.24
CA ASP A 54 0.12 1.40 -16.71
C ASP A 54 -1.07 1.91 -15.89
N ASP A 55 -1.95 2.70 -16.52
CA ASP A 55 -3.15 3.30 -15.91
C ASP A 55 -4.22 2.29 -15.50
N ASN A 56 -4.07 1.02 -15.87
CA ASN A 56 -4.95 -0.04 -15.37
C ASN A 56 -4.63 -0.43 -13.93
N TYR A 57 -3.37 -0.27 -13.49
CA TYR A 57 -2.94 -0.57 -12.12
C TYR A 57 -3.23 0.62 -11.22
N LEU A 58 -4.34 0.56 -10.49
CA LEU A 58 -4.84 1.66 -9.66
C LEU A 58 -4.41 1.57 -8.20
N CYS A 59 -4.07 0.38 -7.71
CA CYS A 59 -3.71 0.16 -6.32
C CYS A 59 -2.31 -0.43 -6.20
N ALA A 60 -1.51 0.08 -5.27
CA ALA A 60 -0.31 -0.60 -4.78
C ALA A 60 -0.50 -1.00 -3.32
N ILE A 61 -0.44 -2.30 -3.06
CA ILE A 61 -0.55 -2.89 -1.72
C ILE A 61 0.87 -3.08 -1.19
N LEU A 62 1.20 -2.40 -0.10
CA LEU A 62 2.57 -2.30 0.39
C LEU A 62 2.65 -2.75 1.86
N SER A 63 3.66 -3.55 2.20
CA SER A 63 3.97 -3.74 3.62
C SER A 63 4.61 -2.47 4.19
N ILE A 64 4.33 -2.14 5.45
CA ILE A 64 4.99 -1.00 6.14
C ILE A 64 6.52 -1.18 6.14
N THR A 65 7.01 -2.41 6.20
CA THR A 65 8.45 -2.73 6.08
C THR A 65 9.04 -2.43 4.70
N ALA A 66 8.24 -2.48 3.64
CA ALA A 66 8.70 -2.15 2.29
C ALA A 66 8.94 -0.64 2.11
N ALA A 67 8.34 0.22 2.94
CA ALA A 67 8.58 1.66 2.91
C ALA A 67 10.04 2.02 3.26
N ASN A 68 10.67 1.26 4.17
CA ASN A 68 12.09 1.45 4.53
C ASN A 68 13.06 1.04 3.40
N ALA A 69 12.58 0.38 2.34
CA ALA A 69 13.42 -0.06 1.23
C ALA A 69 13.61 1.00 0.13
N GLY A 70 13.13 2.23 0.32
CA GLY A 70 13.34 3.33 -0.64
C GLY A 70 12.53 3.19 -1.94
N ILE A 71 11.26 2.77 -1.83
CA ILE A 71 10.37 2.61 -2.99
C ILE A 71 9.77 3.96 -3.38
N THR A 72 9.86 4.33 -4.66
CA THR A 72 9.31 5.59 -5.19
C THR A 72 8.12 5.33 -6.13
N LEU A 73 6.92 5.68 -5.69
CA LEU A 73 5.64 5.52 -6.43
C LEU A 73 4.93 6.86 -6.66
N THR A 74 5.56 7.74 -7.44
CA THR A 74 5.10 9.11 -7.72
C THR A 74 3.75 9.22 -8.45
N ALA A 75 3.31 8.18 -9.17
CA ALA A 75 2.00 8.20 -9.83
C ALA A 75 0.81 8.11 -8.85
N ALA A 76 1.05 7.75 -7.59
CA ALA A 76 -0.01 7.73 -6.59
C ALA A 76 -0.39 9.14 -6.12
N GLN A 77 -1.68 9.37 -5.94
CA GLN A 77 -2.24 10.64 -5.47
C GLN A 77 -2.85 10.52 -4.07
N LEU A 78 -3.07 9.30 -3.59
CA LEU A 78 -3.68 9.01 -2.30
C LEU A 78 -2.91 7.90 -1.59
N VAL A 79 -2.75 8.05 -0.28
CA VAL A 79 -2.14 7.05 0.60
C VAL A 79 -3.12 6.68 1.70
N LEU A 80 -3.37 5.38 1.86
CA LEU A 80 -4.23 4.81 2.89
C LEU A 80 -3.39 3.91 3.80
N PHE A 81 -3.57 4.06 5.11
CA PHE A 81 -3.02 3.14 6.10
C PHE A 81 -4.16 2.24 6.59
N ALA A 82 -4.17 0.99 6.14
CA ALA A 82 -5.16 0.00 6.58
C ALA A 82 -4.88 -0.48 8.00
N GLU A 83 -3.61 -0.40 8.43
CA GLU A 83 -3.19 -0.65 9.80
C GLU A 83 -2.27 0.49 10.24
N LEU A 84 -2.50 1.01 11.44
CA LEU A 84 -1.55 1.87 12.13
C LEU A 84 -0.74 1.00 13.07
N HIS A 85 0.58 1.18 13.10
CA HIS A 85 1.39 0.53 14.12
C HIS A 85 1.02 1.12 15.48
N TRP A 86 0.85 0.27 16.50
CA TRP A 86 0.83 0.75 17.88
C TRP A 86 2.23 1.26 18.20
N ASN A 87 2.37 2.56 18.45
CA ASN A 87 3.59 3.13 19.00
C ASN A 87 3.46 3.19 20.53
N PRO A 88 4.15 2.32 21.30
CA PRO A 88 4.08 2.36 22.77
C PRO A 88 4.64 3.66 23.36
N SER A 89 5.40 4.44 22.59
CA SER A 89 5.88 5.77 22.98
C SER A 89 4.80 6.86 22.95
N VAL A 90 3.63 6.60 22.34
CA VAL A 90 2.43 7.43 22.51
C VAL A 90 1.77 7.03 23.83
N SER A 91 2.48 7.27 24.94
CA SER A 91 1.81 7.46 26.21
C SER A 91 1.06 8.78 26.11
N ILE A 92 -0.24 8.77 26.40
CA ILE A 92 -1.02 9.99 26.60
C ILE A 92 -0.47 10.58 27.91
N PRO A 93 0.31 11.67 27.91
CA PRO A 93 0.75 12.23 29.16
C PRO A 93 -0.45 12.99 29.74
N ASN A 94 -0.98 12.48 30.86
CA ASN A 94 -1.84 13.20 31.82
C ASN A 94 -3.34 13.32 31.49
N LEU A 95 -4.11 12.23 31.60
CA LEU A 95 -5.54 12.31 31.94
C LEU A 95 -5.84 11.75 33.34
N HIS A 96 -5.04 12.16 34.32
CA HIS A 96 -5.36 12.01 35.74
C HIS A 96 -4.83 13.24 36.50
N LYS A 97 -5.48 14.40 36.31
CA LYS A 97 -5.69 15.42 37.34
C LYS A 97 -6.98 16.15 37.05
#